data_AF-A0A2A4GD89-F1
#
_entry.id   AF-A0A2A4GD89-F1
#
_cell.length_a   1.000
_cell.length_b   1.000
_cell.length_c   1.000
_cell.angle_alpha   90.00
_cell.angle_beta   90.00
_cell.angle_gamma   90.00
#
_symmetry.space_group_name_H-M   'P 1'
#
loop_
_entity.id
_entity.type
_entity.pdbx_description
1 polymer ?
#
loop_
_entity_poly.entity_id
_entity_poly.type
_entity_poly.pdbx_seq_one_letter_code
_entity_poly.pdbx_strand_id
1 'polypeptide(L)'
;MRAFAILLLLILVSCDAEVFVPEEEQLETTSLIHSVVCEDFTNEPDLFDHFFVSAGTPKNHTKYRSPRRIILPINPETGRRYFKRDVVGMATDGHPDLHFVWYKNRRYSAGKSHDLDSSRKPEDFTYILPIDPEGNGQRYTPEDIAGMAIDGTSNWVFTWYKNGFVSAGSPSNLGKHREPQPVTFPTNPRTNSPFKGTQIRAVAIDGRYNRTIMYFKYNYMSEGISHEPGRYADPYCVENRAAGNIEPRHYIGAGIDYTNNHMFFWFRARNSD
;
A
#
# COMPACT_ATOMS: atom_id res chain seq x y z
N MET A 1 47.91 55.71 -44.99
CA MET A 1 46.46 55.36 -44.97
C MET A 1 46.25 54.28 -43.92
N ARG A 2 45.44 54.58 -42.89
CA ARG A 2 44.96 53.71 -41.78
C ARG A 2 46.07 53.22 -40.83
N ALA A 3 46.36 53.84 -39.69
CA ALA A 3 45.54 54.13 -38.50
C ALA A 3 44.93 52.85 -37.89
N PHE A 4 45.53 52.32 -36.82
CA PHE A 4 44.79 51.66 -35.74
C PHE A 4 45.48 51.95 -34.40
N ALA A 5 44.66 52.47 -33.49
CA ALA A 5 45.02 53.02 -32.21
C ALA A 5 45.26 51.92 -31.17
N ILE A 6 46.26 52.15 -30.33
CA ILE A 6 46.54 51.44 -29.09
C ILE A 6 45.50 51.90 -28.07
N LEU A 7 44.67 50.97 -27.56
CA LEU A 7 43.81 51.21 -26.42
C LEU A 7 44.30 50.40 -25.22
N LEU A 8 44.62 51.15 -24.17
CA LEU A 8 44.88 50.74 -22.80
C LEU A 8 43.80 49.79 -22.26
N LEU A 9 44.21 48.71 -21.59
CA LEU A 9 43.46 48.17 -20.47
C LEU A 9 44.42 47.73 -19.36
N LEU A 10 44.52 48.57 -18.34
CA LEU A 10 45.05 48.19 -17.02
C LEU A 10 44.02 47.28 -16.34
N ILE A 11 44.43 46.09 -15.94
CA ILE A 11 43.81 45.36 -14.84
C ILE A 11 44.94 44.96 -13.87
N LEU A 12 45.00 45.69 -12.76
CA LEU A 12 45.67 45.30 -11.53
C LEU A 12 44.73 44.34 -10.81
N VAL A 13 45.16 43.09 -10.58
CA VAL A 13 44.62 42.27 -9.49
C VAL A 13 45.80 41.74 -8.68
N SER A 14 45.70 42.05 -7.39
CA SER A 14 46.66 41.83 -6.32
C SER A 14 46.96 40.35 -6.09
N CYS A 15 48.19 40.10 -5.64
CA CYS A 15 48.55 38.93 -4.85
C CYS A 15 47.57 38.77 -3.68
N ASP A 16 47.09 37.56 -3.48
CA ASP A 16 47.07 36.91 -2.16
C ASP A 16 47.25 35.41 -2.39
N ALA A 17 48.40 34.91 -1.94
CA ALA A 17 48.74 33.51 -1.94
C ALA A 17 48.04 32.87 -0.73
N GLU A 18 46.95 32.15 -0.96
CA GLU A 18 46.38 31.27 0.04
C GLU A 18 47.25 30.02 0.19
N VAL A 19 47.71 29.84 1.42
CA VAL A 19 48.45 28.68 1.90
C VAL A 19 47.57 27.44 1.76
N PHE A 20 48.03 26.48 0.96
CA PHE A 20 47.44 25.15 0.86
C PHE A 20 47.77 24.38 2.16
N VAL A 21 46.78 24.24 3.04
CA VAL A 21 46.82 23.34 4.19
C VAL A 21 46.12 22.04 3.79
N PRO A 22 46.78 20.87 3.78
CA PRO A 22 46.09 19.62 3.51
C PRO A 22 45.34 19.20 4.78
N GLU A 23 44.02 19.37 4.79
CA GLU A 23 43.14 18.84 5.82
C GLU A 23 42.66 17.45 5.36
N GLU A 24 43.51 16.44 5.60
CA GLU A 24 43.14 15.04 5.47
C GLU A 24 42.70 14.52 6.85
N GLU A 25 41.51 14.95 7.29
CA GLU A 25 40.82 14.34 8.42
C GLU A 25 39.62 13.56 7.87
N GLN A 26 39.83 12.24 7.70
CA GLN A 26 38.76 11.32 7.38
C GLN A 26 37.76 11.28 8.55
N LEU A 27 36.68 12.03 8.40
CA LEU A 27 35.46 11.82 9.16
C LEU A 27 34.90 10.45 8.76
N GLU A 28 35.33 9.40 9.47
CA GLU A 28 34.53 8.20 9.67
C GLU A 28 33.24 8.61 10.38
N THR A 29 32.28 9.09 9.59
CA THR A 29 30.89 9.14 10.01
C THR A 29 30.40 7.70 10.05
N THR A 30 30.69 7.00 11.15
CA THR A 30 29.92 5.85 11.58
C THR A 30 28.48 6.32 11.72
N SER A 31 27.73 6.16 10.62
CA SER A 31 26.28 6.19 10.60
C SER A 31 25.82 5.15 11.62
N LEU A 32 25.54 5.61 12.84
CA LEU A 32 24.71 4.89 13.79
C LEU A 32 23.34 4.79 13.13
N ILE A 33 23.18 3.78 12.27
CA ILE A 33 21.88 3.27 11.86
C ILE A 33 21.27 2.77 13.16
N HIS A 34 20.53 3.64 13.84
CA HIS A 34 19.57 3.23 14.85
C HIS A 34 18.64 2.26 14.14
N SER A 35 18.87 0.97 14.32
CA SER A 35 17.97 -0.06 13.88
C SER A 35 16.69 0.13 14.69
N VAL A 36 15.72 0.85 14.14
CA VAL A 36 14.38 0.96 14.71
C VAL A 36 13.79 -0.45 14.68
N VAL A 37 13.87 -1.14 15.82
CA VAL A 37 13.31 -2.48 15.97
C VAL A 37 11.80 -2.30 16.03
N CYS A 38 11.07 -2.85 15.05
CA CYS A 38 9.62 -2.88 15.12
C CYS A 38 9.19 -3.81 16.28
N GLU A 39 8.81 -3.24 17.42
CA GLU A 39 8.39 -4.00 18.59
C GLU A 39 7.11 -4.82 18.33
N ASP A 40 7.06 -6.00 18.95
CA ASP A 40 5.91 -6.90 18.91
C ASP A 40 4.86 -6.48 19.94
N PHE A 41 3.68 -6.10 19.45
CA PHE A 41 2.48 -5.98 20.26
C PHE A 41 1.63 -7.23 20.00
N THR A 42 1.78 -8.26 20.83
CA THR A 42 1.01 -9.50 20.69
C THR A 42 0.13 -9.74 21.93
N ASN A 43 -1.09 -10.24 21.68
CA ASN A 43 -2.06 -10.80 22.64
C ASN A 43 -3.10 -9.86 23.27
N GLU A 44 -3.69 -8.93 22.51
CA GLU A 44 -5.02 -8.41 22.89
C GLU A 44 -6.16 -9.12 22.16
N PRO A 45 -7.25 -9.53 22.85
CA PRO A 45 -8.43 -10.13 22.24
C PRO A 45 -9.12 -9.16 21.26
N ASP A 46 -9.72 -9.71 20.19
CA ASP A 46 -10.33 -8.98 19.06
C ASP A 46 -11.68 -8.31 19.47
N LEU A 47 -11.61 -7.34 20.38
CA LEU A 47 -12.73 -6.53 20.90
C LEU A 47 -13.08 -5.33 19.98
N PHE A 48 -12.81 -5.43 18.68
CA PHE A 48 -12.90 -4.29 17.75
C PHE A 48 -14.19 -4.32 16.92
N ASP A 49 -15.25 -3.62 17.33
CA ASP A 49 -16.56 -3.70 16.63
C ASP A 49 -16.76 -2.67 15.50
N HIS A 50 -15.82 -1.75 15.33
CA HIS A 50 -15.96 -0.65 14.39
C HIS A 50 -14.95 -0.74 13.24
N PHE A 51 -15.41 -0.28 12.09
CA PHE A 51 -14.66 -0.25 10.85
C PHE A 51 -14.41 1.20 10.45
N PHE A 52 -13.15 1.54 10.22
CA PHE A 52 -12.72 2.91 10.00
C PHE A 52 -11.92 3.05 8.70
N VAL A 53 -11.92 4.26 8.16
CA VAL A 53 -11.01 4.73 7.13
C VAL A 53 -10.27 5.97 7.61
N SER A 54 -8.97 6.05 7.33
CA SER A 54 -8.20 7.29 7.40
C SER A 54 -7.59 7.62 6.04
N ALA A 55 -7.10 8.85 5.87
CA ALA A 55 -6.33 9.23 4.69
C ALA A 55 -5.02 9.92 5.10
N GLY A 56 -3.92 9.53 4.46
CA GLY A 56 -2.59 9.98 4.81
C GLY A 56 -1.57 9.74 3.70
N THR A 57 -0.30 9.64 4.08
CA THR A 57 0.80 9.20 3.22
C THR A 57 1.20 7.77 3.61
N PRO A 58 2.05 7.08 2.82
CA PRO A 58 2.57 5.76 3.22
C PRO A 58 3.30 5.75 4.56
N LYS A 59 3.85 6.91 4.99
CA LYS A 59 4.59 7.07 6.24
C LYS A 59 3.79 7.74 7.37
N ASN A 60 2.63 8.33 7.08
CA ASN A 60 1.78 9.00 8.07
C ASN A 60 0.31 8.88 7.66
N HIS A 61 -0.39 7.91 8.23
CA HIS A 61 -1.70 7.46 7.76
C HIS A 61 -2.87 8.40 8.10
N THR A 62 -2.63 9.49 8.85
CA THR A 62 -3.64 10.50 9.22
C THR A 62 -3.34 11.90 8.73
N LYS A 63 -2.24 12.08 7.98
CA LYS A 63 -1.79 13.40 7.52
C LYS A 63 -2.91 14.22 6.87
N TYR A 64 -3.83 13.57 6.15
CA TYR A 64 -4.87 14.25 5.38
C TYR A 64 -6.26 14.17 6.01
N ARG A 65 -6.61 13.03 6.63
CA ARG A 65 -7.90 12.85 7.30
C ARG A 65 -7.75 11.92 8.50
N SER A 66 -8.27 12.37 9.65
CA SER A 66 -8.44 11.54 10.84
C SER A 66 -9.35 10.33 10.56
N PRO A 67 -9.19 9.24 11.32
CA PRO A 67 -10.06 8.07 11.24
C PRO A 67 -11.54 8.45 11.34
N ARG A 68 -12.36 7.88 10.46
CA ARG A 68 -13.82 7.98 10.53
C ARG A 68 -14.47 6.64 10.30
N ARG A 69 -15.61 6.42 10.96
CA ARG A 69 -16.38 5.19 10.83
C ARG A 69 -16.95 5.06 9.42
N ILE A 70 -16.97 3.84 8.90
CA ILE A 70 -17.61 3.51 7.63
C ILE A 70 -18.82 2.61 7.87
N ILE A 71 -19.80 2.77 7.00
CA ILE A 71 -20.98 1.94 6.95
C ILE A 71 -20.78 0.93 5.82
N LEU A 72 -20.66 -0.36 6.17
CA LEU A 72 -20.70 -1.45 5.20
C LEU A 72 -22.14 -1.64 4.69
N PRO A 73 -22.37 -2.14 3.47
CA PRO A 73 -23.70 -2.30 2.93
C PRO A 73 -24.49 -3.46 3.55
N ILE A 74 -25.77 -3.58 3.19
CA ILE A 74 -26.60 -4.73 3.57
C ILE A 74 -26.21 -5.94 2.72
N ASN A 75 -26.02 -7.09 3.37
CA ASN A 75 -25.85 -8.36 2.71
C ASN A 75 -27.20 -8.85 2.18
N PRO A 76 -27.37 -8.98 0.85
CA PRO A 76 -28.65 -9.34 0.24
C PRO A 76 -29.12 -10.76 0.59
N GLU A 77 -28.22 -11.65 1.03
CA GLU A 77 -28.56 -13.03 1.39
C GLU A 77 -29.08 -13.15 2.82
N THR A 78 -28.66 -12.25 3.72
CA THR A 78 -29.00 -12.33 5.15
C THR A 78 -29.90 -11.20 5.64
N GLY A 79 -30.05 -10.13 4.85
CA GLY A 79 -30.75 -8.91 5.26
C GLY A 79 -30.03 -8.12 6.36
N ARG A 80 -28.83 -8.56 6.78
CA ARG A 80 -28.02 -7.90 7.81
C ARG A 80 -26.89 -7.13 7.15
N ARG A 81 -26.39 -6.09 7.83
CA ARG A 81 -25.19 -5.37 7.39
C ARG A 81 -23.99 -6.33 7.34
N TYR A 82 -23.16 -6.22 6.30
CA TYR A 82 -21.87 -6.92 6.30
C TYR A 82 -21.04 -6.50 7.51
N PHE A 83 -20.27 -7.45 8.02
CA PHE A 83 -19.31 -7.25 9.09
C PHE A 83 -17.88 -7.22 8.56
N LYS A 84 -16.96 -6.71 9.37
CA LYS A 84 -15.51 -6.69 9.09
C LYS A 84 -14.94 -8.05 8.65
N ARG A 85 -15.51 -9.15 9.16
CA ARG A 85 -15.05 -10.52 8.87
C ARG A 85 -15.55 -11.06 7.54
N ASP A 86 -16.50 -10.36 6.91
CA ASP A 86 -17.06 -10.72 5.62
C ASP A 86 -16.28 -10.08 4.47
N VAL A 87 -15.48 -9.05 4.76
CA VAL A 87 -14.61 -8.38 3.78
C VAL A 87 -13.35 -9.21 3.55
N VAL A 88 -13.00 -9.46 2.30
CA VAL A 88 -11.77 -10.16 1.87
C VAL A 88 -10.74 -9.24 1.20
N GLY A 89 -11.18 -8.07 0.74
CA GLY A 89 -10.29 -7.07 0.15
C GLY A 89 -11.00 -5.74 -0.04
N MET A 90 -10.21 -4.67 -0.09
CA MET A 90 -10.66 -3.32 -0.41
C MET A 90 -9.61 -2.61 -1.25
N ALA A 91 -10.06 -1.72 -2.12
CA ALA A 91 -9.18 -0.95 -2.98
C ALA A 91 -9.83 0.37 -3.39
N THR A 92 -9.02 1.35 -3.78
CA THR A 92 -9.45 2.61 -4.42
C THR A 92 -9.05 2.55 -5.89
N ASP A 93 -9.93 2.94 -6.81
CA ASP A 93 -9.66 2.90 -8.26
C ASP A 93 -8.92 4.13 -8.79
N GLY A 94 -8.30 4.91 -7.90
CA GLY A 94 -7.58 6.13 -8.24
C GLY A 94 -8.43 7.29 -8.77
N HIS A 95 -9.75 7.13 -8.95
CA HIS A 95 -10.66 8.26 -9.02
C HIS A 95 -10.86 8.83 -7.60
N PRO A 96 -11.04 10.16 -7.44
CA PRO A 96 -11.27 10.73 -6.13
C PRO A 96 -12.47 10.07 -5.46
N ASP A 97 -12.19 9.32 -4.39
CA ASP A 97 -13.16 8.73 -3.47
C ASP A 97 -14.05 7.59 -4.04
N LEU A 98 -13.63 6.82 -5.06
CA LEU A 98 -14.34 5.58 -5.44
C LEU A 98 -13.60 4.34 -4.93
N HIS A 99 -14.26 3.62 -4.03
CA HIS A 99 -13.71 2.48 -3.30
C HIS A 99 -14.51 1.22 -3.60
N PHE A 100 -13.80 0.11 -3.73
CA PHE A 100 -14.33 -1.21 -3.96
C PHE A 100 -14.13 -2.09 -2.74
N VAL A 101 -15.11 -2.96 -2.48
CA VAL A 101 -15.08 -3.90 -1.36
C VAL A 101 -15.56 -5.25 -1.84
N TRP A 102 -14.75 -6.29 -1.62
CA TRP A 102 -15.08 -7.66 -1.96
C TRP A 102 -15.43 -8.45 -0.70
N TYR A 103 -16.45 -9.29 -0.81
CA TYR A 103 -17.00 -10.06 0.30
C TYR A 103 -16.80 -11.58 0.13
N LYS A 104 -16.84 -12.32 1.24
CA LYS A 104 -16.68 -13.78 1.28
C LYS A 104 -17.75 -14.55 0.50
N ASN A 105 -18.95 -14.00 0.38
CA ASN A 105 -20.02 -14.61 -0.43
C ASN A 105 -19.90 -14.28 -1.93
N ARG A 106 -18.70 -13.94 -2.41
CA ARG A 106 -18.41 -13.64 -3.83
C ARG A 106 -19.18 -12.46 -4.40
N ARG A 107 -19.64 -11.55 -3.55
CA ARG A 107 -20.22 -10.26 -3.94
C ARG A 107 -19.21 -9.14 -3.80
N TYR A 108 -19.43 -8.03 -4.49
CA TYR A 108 -18.66 -6.82 -4.24
C TYR A 108 -19.56 -5.58 -4.32
N SER A 109 -19.14 -4.50 -3.68
CA SER A 109 -19.78 -3.18 -3.80
C SER A 109 -18.75 -2.13 -4.20
N ALA A 110 -19.25 -0.97 -4.61
CA ALA A 110 -18.42 0.20 -4.81
C ALA A 110 -19.16 1.48 -4.44
N GLY A 111 -18.43 2.45 -3.92
CA GLY A 111 -19.01 3.74 -3.53
C GLY A 111 -17.99 4.67 -2.91
N LYS A 112 -18.48 5.66 -2.17
CA LYS A 112 -17.65 6.66 -1.49
C LYS A 112 -17.07 6.11 -0.19
N SER A 113 -16.01 6.73 0.33
CA SER A 113 -15.37 6.25 1.58
C SER A 113 -16.26 6.31 2.83
N HIS A 114 -17.43 6.95 2.75
CA HIS A 114 -18.44 6.97 3.82
C HIS A 114 -19.69 6.15 3.48
N ASP A 115 -19.83 5.67 2.24
CA ASP A 115 -21.00 4.95 1.73
C ASP A 115 -20.56 3.97 0.62
N LEU A 116 -20.17 2.76 1.02
CA LEU A 116 -19.42 1.80 0.19
C LEU A 116 -20.27 1.06 -0.86
N ASP A 117 -21.55 1.38 -0.97
CA ASP A 117 -22.46 0.90 -2.02
C ASP A 117 -23.20 2.04 -2.73
N SER A 118 -22.79 3.29 -2.54
CA SER A 118 -23.39 4.46 -3.19
C SER A 118 -23.37 4.41 -4.73
N SER A 119 -22.50 3.59 -5.32
CA SER A 119 -22.33 3.48 -6.77
C SER A 119 -22.64 2.08 -7.32
N ARG A 120 -22.36 1.02 -6.55
CA ARG A 120 -22.61 -0.38 -6.92
C ARG A 120 -23.02 -1.15 -5.68
N LYS A 121 -24.22 -1.72 -5.70
CA LYS A 121 -24.77 -2.48 -4.58
C LYS A 121 -24.36 -3.95 -4.63
N PRO A 122 -24.12 -4.60 -3.47
CA PRO A 122 -23.77 -6.02 -3.45
C PRO A 122 -24.81 -6.94 -4.10
N GLU A 123 -26.09 -6.55 -4.12
CA GLU A 123 -27.18 -7.33 -4.72
C GLU A 123 -27.00 -7.56 -6.23
N ASP A 124 -26.42 -6.59 -6.93
CA ASP A 124 -26.29 -6.57 -8.38
C ASP A 124 -24.96 -7.15 -8.90
N PHE A 125 -23.97 -7.31 -8.01
CA PHE A 125 -22.59 -7.55 -8.43
C PHE A 125 -21.92 -8.74 -7.71
N THR A 126 -21.52 -9.72 -8.50
CA THR A 126 -20.72 -10.88 -8.08
C THR A 126 -19.35 -10.89 -8.74
N TYR A 127 -18.39 -11.59 -8.13
CA TYR A 127 -17.09 -11.82 -8.72
C TYR A 127 -16.71 -13.29 -8.78
N ILE A 128 -15.85 -13.63 -9.74
CA ILE A 128 -15.22 -14.94 -9.85
C ILE A 128 -13.71 -14.84 -9.66
N LEU A 129 -13.16 -15.89 -9.07
CA LEU A 129 -11.73 -16.07 -8.85
C LEU A 129 -11.11 -16.96 -9.94
N PRO A 130 -9.83 -16.77 -10.30
CA PRO A 130 -9.14 -17.61 -11.26
C PRO A 130 -8.94 -19.05 -10.74
N ILE A 131 -8.49 -19.91 -11.65
CA ILE A 131 -8.03 -21.27 -11.32
C ILE A 131 -6.73 -21.15 -10.51
N ASP A 132 -6.65 -21.88 -9.40
CA ASP A 132 -5.43 -22.03 -8.62
C ASP A 132 -4.45 -22.96 -9.37
N PRO A 133 -3.25 -22.47 -9.76
CA PRO A 133 -2.25 -23.29 -10.44
C PRO A 133 -1.81 -24.53 -9.64
N GLU A 134 -1.92 -24.49 -8.32
CA GLU A 134 -1.54 -25.58 -7.42
C GLU A 134 -2.75 -26.42 -6.98
N GLY A 135 -3.97 -25.97 -7.28
CA GLY A 135 -5.23 -26.52 -6.77
C GLY A 135 -5.85 -27.63 -7.62
N ASN A 136 -5.09 -28.31 -8.48
CA ASN A 136 -5.59 -29.39 -9.36
C ASN A 136 -6.84 -28.99 -10.18
N GLY A 137 -6.86 -27.77 -10.72
CA GLY A 137 -7.99 -27.25 -11.52
C GLY A 137 -9.12 -26.65 -10.70
N GLN A 138 -9.01 -26.59 -9.37
CA GLN A 138 -9.93 -25.82 -8.53
C GLN A 138 -9.69 -24.32 -8.67
N ARG A 139 -10.74 -23.52 -8.48
CA ARG A 139 -10.61 -22.06 -8.36
C ARG A 139 -10.20 -21.69 -6.94
N TYR A 140 -9.46 -20.60 -6.81
CA TYR A 140 -9.32 -19.96 -5.51
C TYR A 140 -10.69 -19.68 -4.89
N THR A 141 -10.69 -19.67 -3.57
CA THR A 141 -11.80 -19.25 -2.72
C THR A 141 -11.51 -17.85 -2.16
N PRO A 142 -12.55 -17.12 -1.71
CA PRO A 142 -12.34 -15.82 -1.05
C PRO A 142 -11.40 -15.92 0.16
N GLU A 143 -11.34 -17.08 0.82
CA GLU A 143 -10.43 -17.38 1.92
C GLU A 143 -8.97 -17.42 1.51
N ASP A 144 -8.65 -17.63 0.23
CA ASP A 144 -7.26 -17.69 -0.26
C ASP A 144 -6.66 -16.30 -0.53
N ILE A 145 -7.50 -15.26 -0.57
CA ILE A 145 -7.07 -13.88 -0.79
C ILE A 145 -6.26 -13.40 0.42
N ALA A 146 -5.09 -12.85 0.13
CA ALA A 146 -4.19 -12.21 1.09
C ALA A 146 -4.23 -10.68 1.02
N GLY A 147 -4.54 -10.12 -0.15
CA GLY A 147 -4.68 -8.68 -0.36
C GLY A 147 -5.20 -8.37 -1.75
N MET A 148 -5.76 -7.17 -1.91
CA MET A 148 -6.29 -6.67 -3.18
C MET A 148 -5.93 -5.20 -3.36
N ALA A 149 -5.73 -4.78 -4.61
CA ALA A 149 -5.55 -3.38 -4.99
C ALA A 149 -6.14 -3.16 -6.38
N ILE A 150 -6.53 -1.93 -6.70
CA ILE A 150 -6.91 -1.51 -8.05
C ILE A 150 -5.85 -0.55 -8.55
N ASP A 151 -5.38 -0.80 -9.77
CA ASP A 151 -4.62 0.17 -10.54
C ASP A 151 -5.60 1.19 -11.10
N GLY A 152 -5.51 2.43 -10.64
CA GLY A 152 -6.43 3.48 -11.08
C GLY A 152 -6.22 4.01 -12.50
N THR A 153 -5.14 3.61 -13.18
CA THR A 153 -4.92 3.95 -14.59
C THR A 153 -5.53 2.90 -15.51
N SER A 154 -5.31 1.60 -15.22
CA SER A 154 -5.82 0.49 -16.05
C SER A 154 -7.18 -0.04 -15.61
N ASN A 155 -7.64 0.33 -14.40
CA ASN A 155 -8.76 -0.28 -13.68
C ASN A 155 -8.61 -1.79 -13.46
N TRP A 156 -7.38 -2.30 -13.48
CA TRP A 156 -7.12 -3.70 -13.19
C TRP A 156 -7.12 -3.94 -11.69
N VAL A 157 -7.84 -4.98 -11.28
CA VAL A 157 -7.82 -5.49 -9.92
C VAL A 157 -6.70 -6.50 -9.80
N PHE A 158 -5.71 -6.20 -8.97
CA PHE A 158 -4.65 -7.12 -8.60
C PHE A 158 -5.04 -7.83 -7.31
N THR A 159 -4.93 -9.16 -7.32
CA THR A 159 -5.31 -10.01 -6.19
C THR A 159 -4.13 -10.89 -5.83
N TRP A 160 -3.62 -10.75 -4.60
CA TRP A 160 -2.55 -11.58 -4.06
C TRP A 160 -3.15 -12.69 -3.22
N TYR A 161 -2.60 -13.89 -3.36
CA TYR A 161 -3.05 -15.10 -2.70
C TYR A 161 -2.09 -15.54 -1.60
N LYS A 162 -2.58 -16.29 -0.63
CA LYS A 162 -1.82 -16.77 0.52
C LYS A 162 -0.66 -17.70 0.14
N ASN A 163 -0.80 -18.45 -0.95
CA ASN A 163 0.24 -19.33 -1.52
C ASN A 163 1.32 -18.58 -2.33
N GLY A 164 1.24 -17.24 -2.40
CA GLY A 164 2.28 -16.42 -3.04
C GLY A 164 2.13 -16.26 -4.54
N PHE A 165 0.89 -16.30 -5.03
CA PHE A 165 0.55 -15.92 -6.40
C PHE A 165 -0.12 -14.54 -6.45
N VAL A 166 -0.11 -13.92 -7.62
CA VAL A 166 -0.87 -12.71 -7.94
C VAL A 166 -1.58 -12.85 -9.29
N SER A 167 -2.85 -12.48 -9.38
CA SER A 167 -3.59 -12.37 -10.64
C SER A 167 -3.95 -10.91 -10.93
N ALA A 168 -4.39 -10.63 -12.17
CA ALA A 168 -4.96 -9.33 -12.53
C ALA A 168 -6.25 -9.51 -13.34
N GLY A 169 -7.26 -8.69 -13.07
CA GLY A 169 -8.56 -8.81 -13.71
C GLY A 169 -9.45 -7.60 -13.59
N SER A 170 -10.76 -7.79 -13.74
CA SER A 170 -11.79 -6.78 -13.51
C SER A 170 -12.48 -7.02 -12.16
N PRO A 171 -13.25 -6.06 -11.61
CA PRO A 171 -13.97 -6.26 -10.34
C PRO A 171 -14.82 -7.53 -10.26
N SER A 172 -15.40 -7.95 -11.38
CA SER A 172 -16.23 -9.17 -11.50
C SER A 172 -15.47 -10.44 -11.90
N ASN A 173 -14.21 -10.35 -12.34
CA ASN A 173 -13.40 -11.51 -12.73
C ASN A 173 -11.92 -11.21 -12.46
N LEU A 174 -11.41 -11.70 -11.33
CA LEU A 174 -10.10 -11.34 -10.78
C LEU A 174 -8.90 -11.95 -11.53
N GLY A 175 -9.15 -12.77 -12.55
CA GLY A 175 -8.12 -13.33 -13.45
C GLY A 175 -8.31 -12.96 -14.92
N LYS A 176 -9.20 -12.01 -15.24
CA LYS A 176 -9.57 -11.69 -16.63
C LYS A 176 -8.40 -11.24 -17.51
N HIS A 177 -7.42 -10.53 -16.94
CA HIS A 177 -6.34 -9.90 -17.69
C HIS A 177 -5.01 -10.64 -17.54
N ARG A 178 -4.80 -11.29 -16.40
CA ARG A 178 -3.62 -12.07 -16.09
C ARG A 178 -3.99 -13.21 -15.16
N GLU A 179 -3.72 -14.42 -15.61
CA GLU A 179 -3.80 -15.61 -14.76
C GLU A 179 -2.82 -15.51 -13.58
N PRO A 180 -3.01 -16.31 -12.51
CA PRO A 180 -2.13 -16.27 -11.36
C PRO A 180 -0.66 -16.55 -11.74
N GLN A 181 0.24 -15.69 -11.28
CA GLN A 181 1.69 -15.82 -11.44
C GLN A 181 2.40 -15.79 -10.09
N PRO A 182 3.52 -16.49 -9.92
CA PRO A 182 4.29 -16.46 -8.68
C PRO A 182 4.76 -15.04 -8.32
N VAL A 183 4.84 -14.75 -7.02
CA VAL A 183 5.33 -13.48 -6.46
C VAL A 183 6.68 -13.71 -5.78
N THR A 184 7.66 -12.89 -6.13
CA THR A 184 8.94 -12.83 -5.42
C THR A 184 8.83 -11.83 -4.27
N PHE A 185 8.55 -12.32 -3.06
CA PHE A 185 8.50 -11.47 -1.88
C PHE A 185 9.89 -11.03 -1.42
N PRO A 186 10.04 -9.81 -0.89
CA PRO A 186 11.30 -9.35 -0.33
C PRO A 186 11.64 -10.07 0.98
N THR A 187 12.91 -10.01 1.36
CA THR A 187 13.42 -10.57 2.62
C THR A 187 12.85 -9.80 3.82
N ASN A 188 12.28 -10.53 4.77
CA ASN A 188 11.86 -9.98 6.06
C ASN A 188 13.10 -9.66 6.91
N PRO A 189 13.38 -8.38 7.23
CA PRO A 189 14.58 -7.99 7.97
C PRO A 189 14.68 -8.63 9.36
N ARG A 190 13.56 -9.03 9.94
CA ARG A 190 13.51 -9.64 11.28
C ARG A 190 13.92 -11.11 11.29
N THR A 191 13.53 -11.86 10.27
CA THR A 191 13.72 -13.32 10.24
C THR A 191 14.75 -13.75 9.21
N ASN A 192 15.29 -12.81 8.43
CA ASN A 192 16.19 -13.07 7.31
C ASN A 192 15.65 -14.15 6.34
N SER A 193 14.33 -14.13 6.11
CA SER A 193 13.63 -15.06 5.22
C SER A 193 12.61 -14.27 4.40
N PRO A 194 12.26 -14.65 3.17
CA PRO A 194 11.24 -13.96 2.39
C PRO A 194 9.91 -13.84 3.15
N PHE A 195 9.22 -12.71 2.99
CA PHE A 195 7.82 -12.62 3.41
C PHE A 195 6.97 -13.68 2.67
N LYS A 196 5.82 -14.02 3.26
CA LYS A 196 4.83 -14.94 2.69
C LYS A 196 3.53 -14.21 2.42
N GLY A 197 2.71 -14.72 1.49
CA GLY A 197 1.37 -14.18 1.22
C GLY A 197 0.50 -14.07 2.48
N THR A 198 0.59 -15.04 3.39
CA THR A 198 -0.11 -15.02 4.71
C THR A 198 0.33 -13.90 5.66
N GLN A 199 1.40 -13.17 5.34
CA GLN A 199 1.89 -12.03 6.10
C GLN A 199 1.45 -10.69 5.53
N ILE A 200 0.79 -10.66 4.36
CA ILE A 200 0.20 -9.43 3.80
C ILE A 200 -0.93 -8.95 4.74
N ARG A 201 -1.01 -7.63 4.90
CA ARG A 201 -2.02 -6.93 5.70
C ARG A 201 -2.82 -5.91 4.90
N ALA A 202 -2.16 -5.26 3.97
CA ALA A 202 -2.80 -4.33 3.03
C ALA A 202 -1.90 -4.17 1.80
N VAL A 203 -2.51 -3.82 0.67
CA VAL A 203 -1.78 -3.52 -0.56
C VAL A 203 -2.44 -2.31 -1.22
N ALA A 204 -1.64 -1.43 -1.81
CA ALA A 204 -2.10 -0.36 -2.67
C ALA A 204 -1.29 -0.37 -3.97
N ILE A 205 -1.90 0.05 -5.09
CA ILE A 205 -1.20 0.22 -6.37
C ILE A 205 -1.37 1.65 -6.86
N ASP A 206 -0.24 2.30 -7.08
CA ASP A 206 -0.15 3.51 -7.87
C ASP A 206 0.04 3.14 -9.34
N GLY A 207 -1.07 3.17 -10.08
CA GLY A 207 -1.13 2.83 -11.49
C GLY A 207 -0.21 3.66 -12.37
N ARG A 208 -0.05 4.95 -12.03
CA ARG A 208 0.71 5.90 -12.83
C ARG A 208 2.19 5.54 -12.90
N TYR A 209 2.72 4.99 -11.81
CA TYR A 209 4.13 4.61 -11.69
C TYR A 209 4.35 3.10 -11.64
N ASN A 210 3.29 2.30 -11.88
CA ASN A 210 3.30 0.85 -11.70
C ASN A 210 3.89 0.44 -10.33
N ARG A 211 3.59 1.22 -9.27
CA ARG A 211 4.19 1.06 -7.95
C ARG A 211 3.20 0.38 -7.01
N THR A 212 3.57 -0.80 -6.56
CA THR A 212 2.87 -1.56 -5.53
C THR A 212 3.47 -1.21 -4.18
N ILE A 213 2.62 -0.82 -3.24
CA ILE A 213 2.97 -0.62 -1.83
C ILE A 213 2.33 -1.76 -1.05
N MET A 214 3.14 -2.56 -0.36
CA MET A 214 2.67 -3.73 0.38
C MET A 214 3.00 -3.59 1.86
N TYR A 215 1.99 -3.74 2.70
CA TYR A 215 2.13 -3.74 4.16
C TYR A 215 2.08 -5.19 4.66
N PHE A 216 3.05 -5.55 5.47
CA PHE A 216 3.18 -6.87 6.07
C PHE A 216 2.89 -6.86 7.58
N LYS A 217 2.96 -8.04 8.19
CA LYS A 217 3.06 -8.19 9.65
C LYS A 217 4.27 -7.40 10.20
N TYR A 218 4.20 -7.08 11.49
CA TYR A 218 5.27 -6.40 12.24
C TYR A 218 5.62 -4.99 11.73
N ASN A 219 4.65 -4.27 11.16
CA ASN A 219 4.82 -2.90 10.66
C ASN A 219 5.82 -2.75 9.51
N TYR A 220 6.18 -3.83 8.81
CA TYR A 220 7.01 -3.68 7.62
C TYR A 220 6.18 -3.27 6.40
N MET A 221 6.76 -2.41 5.59
CA MET A 221 6.25 -2.01 4.29
C MET A 221 7.35 -2.25 3.25
N SER A 222 6.97 -2.68 2.04
CA SER A 222 7.87 -2.70 0.89
C SER A 222 7.25 -1.98 -0.30
N GLU A 223 8.09 -1.66 -1.28
CA GLU A 223 7.68 -1.02 -2.52
C GLU A 223 8.30 -1.71 -3.73
N GLY A 224 7.50 -1.90 -4.77
CA GLY A 224 7.96 -2.56 -5.98
C GLY A 224 6.88 -2.63 -7.03
N ILE A 225 6.79 -3.74 -7.73
CA ILE A 225 5.76 -4.03 -8.73
C ILE A 225 4.89 -5.22 -8.27
N SER A 226 3.80 -5.49 -8.98
CA SER A 226 2.78 -6.45 -8.50
C SER A 226 3.29 -7.87 -8.22
N HIS A 227 4.29 -8.35 -8.96
CA HIS A 227 4.90 -9.68 -8.78
C HIS A 227 6.27 -9.64 -8.08
N GLU A 228 6.76 -8.46 -7.71
CA GLU A 228 8.04 -8.25 -7.04
C GLU A 228 7.93 -7.02 -6.13
N PRO A 229 7.17 -7.12 -5.01
CA PRO A 229 6.82 -5.97 -4.18
C PRO A 229 7.99 -5.33 -3.42
N GLY A 230 9.23 -5.83 -3.56
CA GLY A 230 10.45 -5.21 -3.03
C GLY A 230 11.37 -4.58 -4.08
N ARG A 231 10.94 -4.53 -5.35
CA ARG A 231 11.80 -4.07 -6.47
C ARG A 231 12.32 -2.64 -6.32
N TYR A 232 11.57 -1.75 -5.67
CA TYR A 232 11.91 -0.33 -5.56
C TYR A 232 12.52 0.04 -4.21
N ALA A 233 12.12 -0.65 -3.14
CA ALA A 233 12.68 -0.45 -1.82
C ALA A 233 12.65 -1.76 -1.04
N ASP A 234 13.76 -2.06 -0.37
CA ASP A 234 13.81 -3.09 0.65
C ASP A 234 12.80 -2.81 1.76
N PRO A 235 12.27 -3.84 2.42
CA PRO A 235 11.28 -3.64 3.46
C PRO A 235 11.80 -2.77 4.61
N TYR A 236 10.99 -1.79 5.02
CA TYR A 236 11.31 -0.87 6.11
C TYR A 236 10.15 -0.75 7.10
N CYS A 237 10.47 -0.33 8.33
CA CYS A 237 9.48 -0.17 9.40
C CYS A 237 8.64 1.10 9.18
N VAL A 238 7.32 1.01 9.38
CA VAL A 238 6.42 2.16 9.37
C VAL A 238 6.29 2.71 10.80
N GLU A 239 6.82 3.91 11.02
CA GLU A 239 6.90 4.53 12.36
C GLU A 239 5.60 5.23 12.78
N ASN A 240 4.89 5.93 11.88
CA ASN A 240 3.68 6.68 12.24
C ASN A 240 2.40 5.96 11.79
N ARG A 241 1.73 5.36 12.78
CA ARG A 241 0.47 4.62 12.62
C ARG A 241 -0.72 5.58 12.44
N ALA A 242 -1.83 5.07 11.91
CA ALA A 242 -3.08 5.83 11.75
C ALA A 242 -3.68 6.33 13.09
N ALA A 243 -3.34 5.67 14.19
CA ALA A 243 -3.55 6.14 15.55
C ALA A 243 -2.60 5.32 16.43
N GLY A 244 -2.27 5.84 17.63
CA GLY A 244 -1.35 5.15 18.54
C GLY A 244 -1.74 3.69 18.85
N ASN A 245 -3.04 3.38 18.78
CA ASN A 245 -3.62 2.06 19.02
C ASN A 245 -3.91 1.22 17.76
N ILE A 246 -3.60 1.70 16.54
CA ILE A 246 -3.86 0.95 15.31
C ILE A 246 -2.60 0.23 14.87
N GLU A 247 -2.58 -1.08 15.09
CA GLU A 247 -1.52 -1.96 14.61
C GLU A 247 -1.81 -2.49 13.19
N PRO A 248 -0.81 -2.98 12.45
CA PRO A 248 -0.98 -3.56 11.11
C PRO A 248 -1.88 -4.78 11.08
N ARG A 249 -1.99 -5.52 12.20
CA ARG A 249 -2.96 -6.62 12.31
C ARG A 249 -4.41 -6.13 12.21
N HIS A 250 -4.64 -4.84 12.42
CA HIS A 250 -5.94 -4.22 12.28
C HIS A 250 -6.23 -3.78 10.85
N TYR A 251 -5.23 -3.71 9.96
CA TYR A 251 -5.46 -3.35 8.56
C TYR A 251 -6.29 -4.42 7.85
N ILE A 252 -7.23 -3.95 7.05
CA ILE A 252 -8.10 -4.74 6.19
C ILE A 252 -7.78 -4.47 4.71
N GLY A 253 -7.32 -3.26 4.39
CA GLY A 253 -6.88 -2.91 3.05
C GLY A 253 -6.20 -1.55 3.03
N ALA A 254 -5.63 -1.22 1.87
CA ALA A 254 -5.14 0.12 1.57
C ALA A 254 -5.50 0.49 0.12
N GLY A 255 -5.54 1.78 -0.17
CA GLY A 255 -5.75 2.30 -1.52
C GLY A 255 -4.92 3.55 -1.70
N ILE A 256 -4.56 3.87 -2.93
CA ILE A 256 -3.91 5.15 -3.24
C ILE A 256 -4.74 5.88 -4.29
N ASP A 257 -5.05 7.13 -3.99
CA ASP A 257 -5.54 8.09 -4.96
C ASP A 257 -4.32 8.76 -5.59
N TYR A 258 -4.00 8.35 -6.82
CA TYR A 258 -2.81 8.84 -7.53
C TYR A 258 -2.95 10.30 -7.98
N THR A 259 -4.16 10.90 -7.93
CA THR A 259 -4.36 12.30 -8.32
C THR A 259 -3.77 13.26 -7.28
N ASN A 260 -3.78 12.85 -6.01
CA ASN A 260 -3.32 13.65 -4.87
C ASN A 260 -2.32 12.91 -3.95
N ASN A 261 -1.91 11.69 -4.33
CA ASN A 261 -1.05 10.80 -3.55
C ASN A 261 -1.58 10.52 -2.14
N HIS A 262 -2.91 10.55 -1.94
CA HIS A 262 -3.52 10.17 -0.68
C HIS A 262 -3.61 8.66 -0.58
N MET A 263 -3.02 8.11 0.48
CA MET A 263 -3.21 6.73 0.89
C MET A 263 -4.44 6.63 1.78
N PHE A 264 -5.39 5.78 1.41
CA PHE A 264 -6.50 5.37 2.25
C PHE A 264 -6.12 4.10 2.99
N PHE A 265 -6.44 4.05 4.28
CA PHE A 265 -6.22 2.87 5.12
C PHE A 265 -7.54 2.45 5.74
N TRP A 266 -7.89 1.19 5.55
CA TRP A 266 -9.04 0.58 6.21
C TRP A 266 -8.60 -0.31 7.34
N PHE A 267 -9.18 -0.13 8.51
CA PHE A 267 -8.75 -0.86 9.69
C PHE A 267 -9.84 -1.03 10.75
N ARG A 268 -9.54 -1.93 11.68
CA ARG A 268 -10.29 -2.20 12.90
C ARG A 268 -9.76 -1.32 14.03
N ALA A 269 -10.64 -0.68 14.79
CA ALA A 269 -10.25 0.04 15.99
C ALA A 269 -11.38 0.01 17.02
N ARG A 270 -11.03 0.24 18.30
CA ARG A 270 -12.02 0.47 19.36
C ARG A 270 -12.52 1.90 19.16
N ASN A 271 -13.73 2.21 19.62
CA ASN A 271 -14.03 3.63 19.82
C ASN A 271 -13.00 4.16 20.81
N SER A 272 -12.23 5.16 20.39
CA SER A 272 -11.56 6.02 21.34
C SER A 272 -12.68 6.88 21.95
N ASP A 273 -13.06 6.56 23.18
CA ASP A 273 -13.71 7.56 24.03
C ASP A 273 -12.76 8.77 24.21
#